data_AF-A0A7X6T4B0-F1
#
_entry.id   AF-A0A7X6T4B0-F1
#
_cell.length_a   1.000
_cell.length_b   1.000
_cell.length_c   1.000
_cell.angle_alpha   90.00
_cell.angle_beta   90.00
_cell.angle_gamma   90.00
#
_symmetry.space_group_name_H-M   'P 1'
#
loop_
_entity.id
_entity.type
_entity.pdbx_description
1 polymer ?
#
loop_
_entity_poly.entity_id
_entity_poly.type
_entity_poly.pdbx_seq_one_letter_code
_entity_poly.pdbx_strand_id
1 'polypeptide(L)'
;MSDVFKIGGASLNSRFFLGTALYPSPKVLADAIEAAETDVITVGLKRQLPAGANPLTQSTTEGVDNPFFQFLKESGKQLLPNTAGCKTAQEAITLAYMAREIFETNWIKLEVIGDDYTLQPDPINLIAAAEQLVKDGFEVFPYCTDDLVTCRRLLDVGCKVLMPWGAPIGSGQGLTNPHALRIL
;
A
#
# COMPACT_ATOMS: atom_id res chain seq x y z
N MET A 1 -12.09 -22.18 -17.95
CA MET A 1 -11.45 -20.86 -18.15
C MET A 1 -10.69 -20.54 -16.88
N SER A 2 -9.45 -20.07 -16.96
CA SER A 2 -8.74 -19.57 -15.78
C SER A 2 -9.44 -18.30 -15.28
N ASP A 3 -9.73 -18.22 -13.97
CA ASP A 3 -10.32 -17.04 -13.34
C ASP A 3 -9.23 -15.98 -13.08
N VAL A 4 -8.77 -15.34 -14.17
CA VAL A 4 -7.72 -14.32 -14.11
C VAL A 4 -8.27 -13.03 -13.48
N PHE A 5 -7.57 -12.51 -12.47
CA PHE A 5 -7.89 -11.25 -11.82
C PHE A 5 -7.17 -10.08 -12.50
N LYS A 6 -7.93 -9.12 -13.05
CA LYS A 6 -7.38 -7.93 -13.70
C LYS A 6 -7.50 -6.72 -12.78
N ILE A 7 -6.38 -6.06 -12.49
CA ILE A 7 -6.32 -4.90 -11.59
C ILE A 7 -5.12 -4.03 -11.93
N GLY A 8 -5.27 -2.70 -11.91
CA GLY A 8 -4.16 -1.75 -12.14
C GLY A 8 -3.38 -1.96 -13.45
N GLY A 9 -4.03 -2.50 -14.50
CA GLY A 9 -3.37 -2.85 -15.77
C GLY A 9 -2.63 -4.20 -15.77
N ALA A 10 -2.54 -4.91 -14.64
CA ALA A 10 -1.94 -6.23 -14.54
C ALA A 10 -3.00 -7.36 -14.62
N SER A 11 -2.56 -8.54 -15.04
CA SER A 11 -3.32 -9.78 -14.97
C SER A 11 -2.66 -10.70 -13.93
N LEU A 12 -3.38 -11.03 -12.87
CA LEU A 12 -2.93 -11.81 -11.74
C LEU A 12 -3.66 -13.16 -11.71
N ASN A 13 -2.97 -14.20 -11.26
CA ASN A 13 -3.54 -15.50 -10.96
C ASN A 13 -4.06 -15.56 -9.52
N SER A 14 -3.43 -14.84 -8.60
CA SER A 14 -3.78 -14.78 -7.19
C SER A 14 -4.51 -13.49 -6.82
N ARG A 15 -5.57 -13.62 -6.00
CA ARG A 15 -6.32 -12.49 -5.40
C ARG A 15 -5.82 -12.15 -3.99
N PHE A 16 -4.82 -12.85 -3.49
CA PHE A 16 -4.26 -12.67 -2.15
C PHE A 16 -3.02 -11.79 -2.22
N PHE A 17 -3.09 -10.58 -1.62
CA PHE A 17 -1.97 -9.64 -1.56
C PHE A 17 -1.27 -9.78 -0.21
N LEU A 18 0.07 -9.85 -0.20
CA LEU A 18 0.84 -10.13 1.01
C LEU A 18 1.59 -8.90 1.54
N GLY A 19 1.48 -8.65 2.84
CA GLY A 19 2.32 -7.67 3.55
C GLY A 19 3.70 -8.23 3.87
N THR A 20 4.71 -7.35 4.01
CA THR A 20 6.11 -7.74 4.31
C THR A 20 6.57 -7.40 5.72
N ALA A 21 5.73 -6.75 6.51
CA ALA A 21 6.08 -6.35 7.87
C ALA A 21 5.94 -7.51 8.87
N LEU A 22 6.69 -7.44 9.97
CA LEU A 22 6.59 -8.32 11.15
C LEU A 22 7.02 -9.78 10.94
N TYR A 23 7.68 -10.10 9.83
CA TYR A 23 8.34 -11.40 9.67
C TYR A 23 9.61 -11.46 10.52
N PRO A 24 9.90 -12.58 11.19
CA PRO A 24 11.04 -12.72 12.09
C PRO A 24 12.38 -12.77 11.34
N SER A 25 12.39 -13.10 10.04
CA SER A 25 13.57 -13.05 9.18
C SER A 25 13.19 -13.01 7.69
N PRO A 26 14.12 -12.60 6.80
CA PRO A 26 13.90 -12.65 5.35
C PRO A 26 13.58 -14.06 4.83
N LYS A 27 14.20 -15.11 5.42
CA LYS A 27 13.92 -16.51 5.10
C LYS A 27 12.44 -16.85 5.33
N VAL A 28 11.87 -16.46 6.48
CA VAL A 28 10.47 -16.74 6.80
C VAL A 28 9.52 -15.94 5.90
N LEU A 29 9.89 -14.72 5.50
CA LEU A 29 9.13 -13.97 4.50
C LEU A 29 9.16 -14.67 3.12
N ALA A 30 10.33 -15.15 2.68
CA ALA A 30 10.45 -15.88 1.42
C ALA A 30 9.56 -17.14 1.41
N ASP A 31 9.64 -17.94 2.49
CA ASP A 31 8.84 -19.16 2.63
C ASP A 31 7.34 -18.85 2.65
N ALA A 32 6.93 -17.72 3.25
CA ALA A 32 5.54 -17.28 3.27
C ALA A 32 5.06 -16.77 1.89
N ILE A 33 5.90 -16.07 1.13
CA ILE A 33 5.59 -15.63 -0.23
C ILE A 33 5.35 -16.85 -1.14
N GLU A 34 6.20 -17.87 -1.04
CA GLU A 34 6.09 -19.11 -1.80
C GLU A 34 4.80 -19.86 -1.43
N ALA A 35 4.58 -20.09 -0.13
CA ALA A 35 3.40 -20.82 0.35
C ALA A 35 2.08 -20.10 0.06
N ALA A 36 2.07 -18.77 0.02
CA ALA A 36 0.87 -17.98 -0.25
C ALA A 36 0.49 -17.94 -1.74
N GLU A 37 1.40 -18.34 -2.64
CA GLU A 37 1.25 -18.22 -4.10
C GLU A 37 0.77 -16.82 -4.51
N THR A 38 1.22 -15.78 -3.80
CA THR A 38 0.81 -14.40 -4.05
C THR A 38 1.47 -13.87 -5.31
N ASP A 39 0.76 -13.03 -6.06
CA ASP A 39 1.34 -12.28 -7.18
C ASP A 39 1.75 -10.86 -6.78
N VAL A 40 1.25 -10.35 -5.65
CA VAL A 40 1.43 -8.94 -5.23
C VAL A 40 1.93 -8.86 -3.81
N ILE A 41 3.04 -8.14 -3.63
CA ILE A 41 3.67 -7.93 -2.33
C ILE A 41 3.69 -6.44 -2.01
N THR A 42 3.22 -6.06 -0.82
CA THR A 42 3.29 -4.66 -0.36
C THR A 42 4.61 -4.37 0.35
N VAL A 43 5.20 -3.19 0.10
CA VAL A 43 6.49 -2.78 0.69
C VAL A 43 6.40 -1.36 1.26
N GLY A 44 6.82 -1.18 2.51
CA GLY A 44 6.84 0.14 3.15
C GLY A 44 8.23 0.75 3.15
N LEU A 45 8.35 2.02 2.74
CA LEU A 45 9.64 2.73 2.66
C LEU A 45 10.13 3.26 4.02
N LYS A 46 9.23 3.75 4.88
CA LYS A 46 9.59 4.38 6.17
C LYS A 46 10.24 3.43 7.17
N ARG A 47 9.80 2.16 7.23
CA ARG A 47 10.22 1.19 8.26
C ARG A 47 11.63 0.62 8.06
N GLN A 48 12.22 0.82 6.88
CA GLN A 48 13.54 0.29 6.53
C GLN A 48 14.64 1.36 6.62
N LEU A 49 14.30 2.57 7.08
CA LEU A 49 15.25 3.60 7.44
C LEU A 49 15.59 3.51 8.94
N PRO A 50 16.80 3.89 9.37
CA PRO A 50 17.19 3.88 10.78
C PRO A 50 16.18 4.58 11.68
N ALA A 51 16.05 4.15 12.95
CA ALA A 51 15.15 4.81 13.91
C ALA A 51 15.51 6.31 14.04
N GLY A 52 14.53 7.19 13.75
CA GLY A 52 14.72 8.64 13.71
C GLY A 52 15.01 9.22 12.32
N ALA A 53 15.13 8.37 11.29
CA ALA A 53 15.24 8.81 9.91
C ALA A 53 13.87 9.20 9.36
N ASN A 54 13.76 10.45 8.92
CA ASN A 54 12.66 10.89 8.09
C ASN A 54 13.07 10.69 6.62
N PRO A 55 12.33 9.89 5.82
CA PRO A 55 12.61 9.71 4.39
C PRO A 55 12.69 11.02 3.62
N LEU A 56 12.03 12.07 4.12
CA LEU A 56 11.97 13.40 3.50
C LEU A 56 13.17 14.29 3.88
N THR A 57 14.00 13.90 4.85
CA THR A 57 15.13 14.74 5.33
C THR A 57 16.48 14.02 5.35
N GLN A 58 16.56 12.74 5.02
CA GLN A 58 17.83 12.02 4.89
C GLN A 58 18.17 11.72 3.43
N SER A 59 19.43 11.98 3.08
CA SER A 59 20.06 11.67 1.80
C SER A 59 19.78 10.22 1.39
N THR A 60 19.15 10.06 0.23
CA THR A 60 18.68 8.80 -0.37
C THR A 60 19.81 7.88 -0.88
N THR A 61 21.06 8.12 -0.51
CA THR A 61 22.21 7.34 -0.98
C THR A 61 22.24 5.90 -0.45
N GLU A 62 21.50 5.57 0.61
CA GLU A 62 21.38 4.20 1.13
C GLU A 62 20.09 3.48 0.67
N GLY A 63 19.23 4.14 -0.11
CA GLY A 63 17.93 3.59 -0.52
C GLY A 63 17.98 2.61 -1.70
N VAL A 64 19.03 2.66 -2.52
CA VAL A 64 19.16 1.86 -3.75
C VAL A 64 19.83 0.51 -3.50
N ASP A 65 20.71 0.43 -2.50
CA ASP A 65 21.49 -0.78 -2.15
C ASP A 65 20.94 -1.51 -0.92
N ASN A 66 19.66 -1.31 -0.57
CA ASN A 66 19.06 -2.05 0.53
C ASN A 66 18.88 -3.53 0.13
N PRO A 67 19.58 -4.49 0.78
CA PRO A 67 19.48 -5.91 0.42
C PRO A 67 18.07 -6.47 0.50
N PHE A 68 17.22 -5.89 1.35
CA PHE A 68 15.82 -6.27 1.46
C PHE A 68 15.01 -5.88 0.21
N PHE A 69 15.26 -4.71 -0.37
CA PHE A 69 14.58 -4.29 -1.60
C PHE A 69 15.05 -5.11 -2.80
N GLN A 70 16.34 -5.47 -2.84
CA GLN A 70 16.85 -6.37 -3.88
C GLN A 70 16.19 -7.76 -3.78
N PHE A 71 16.13 -8.33 -2.57
CA PHE A 71 15.40 -9.59 -2.33
C PHE A 71 13.93 -9.53 -2.81
N LEU A 72 13.22 -8.42 -2.53
CA LEU A 72 11.84 -8.27 -2.99
C LEU A 72 11.74 -8.13 -4.51
N LYS A 73 12.66 -7.42 -5.17
CA LYS A 73 12.72 -7.32 -6.64
C LYS A 73 13.00 -8.69 -7.27
N GLU A 74 13.90 -9.47 -6.68
CA GLU A 74 14.27 -10.81 -7.12
C GLU A 74 13.15 -11.84 -6.93
N SER A 75 12.14 -11.57 -6.09
CA SER A 75 10.98 -12.44 -5.92
C SER A 75 10.14 -12.62 -7.20
N GLY A 76 10.32 -11.74 -8.19
CA GLY A 76 9.55 -11.75 -9.45
C GLY A 76 8.07 -11.40 -9.28
N LYS A 77 7.65 -10.94 -8.11
CA LYS A 77 6.27 -10.53 -7.81
C LYS A 77 6.05 -9.06 -8.15
N GLN A 78 4.79 -8.70 -8.40
CA GLN A 78 4.40 -7.30 -8.57
C GLN A 78 4.54 -6.59 -7.22
N LEU A 79 5.38 -5.57 -7.16
CA LEU A 79 5.54 -4.76 -5.95
C LEU A 79 4.44 -3.69 -5.89
N LEU A 80 3.86 -3.54 -4.69
CA LEU A 80 2.90 -2.49 -4.34
C LEU A 80 3.47 -1.66 -3.18
N PRO A 81 4.31 -0.65 -3.47
CA PRO A 81 4.82 0.24 -2.44
C PRO A 81 3.69 0.94 -1.68
N ASN A 82 3.93 1.27 -0.42
CA ASN A 82 2.94 1.96 0.41
C ASN A 82 3.51 3.19 1.11
N THR A 83 2.61 4.13 1.43
CA THR A 83 2.94 5.36 2.16
C THR A 83 2.70 5.22 3.67
N ALA A 84 2.92 4.03 4.23
CA ALA A 84 2.65 3.75 5.64
C ALA A 84 3.36 4.75 6.57
N GLY A 85 2.61 5.26 7.55
CA GLY A 85 3.09 6.24 8.51
C GLY A 85 3.13 7.68 8.00
N CYS A 86 2.62 7.99 6.81
CA CYS A 86 2.36 9.37 6.39
C CYS A 86 1.12 9.92 7.09
N LYS A 87 1.19 11.19 7.52
CA LYS A 87 0.13 11.87 8.27
C LYS A 87 -0.60 12.95 7.48
N THR A 88 0.04 13.45 6.44
CA THR A 88 -0.50 14.51 5.59
C THR A 88 -0.50 14.04 4.14
N ALA A 89 -1.36 14.67 3.32
CA ALA A 89 -1.38 14.41 1.90
C ALA A 89 0.00 14.63 1.25
N GLN A 90 0.70 15.71 1.63
CA GLN A 90 2.00 16.06 1.06
C GLN A 90 3.10 15.03 1.39
N GLU A 91 3.09 14.47 2.60
CA GLU A 91 4.02 13.40 2.97
C GLU A 91 3.79 12.15 2.11
N ALA A 92 2.53 11.75 1.92
CA ALA A 92 2.18 10.59 1.13
C ALA A 92 2.51 10.77 -0.35
N ILE A 93 2.21 11.94 -0.92
CA ILE A 93 2.56 12.29 -2.31
C ILE A 93 4.07 12.21 -2.52
N THR A 94 4.85 12.85 -1.65
CA THR A 94 6.32 12.85 -1.78
C THR A 94 6.88 11.42 -1.69
N LEU A 95 6.40 10.62 -0.74
CA LEU A 95 6.86 9.25 -0.57
C LEU A 95 6.45 8.35 -1.75
N ALA A 96 5.28 8.59 -2.35
CA ALA A 96 4.83 7.87 -3.53
C ALA A 96 5.73 8.13 -4.75
N TYR A 97 6.15 9.38 -4.98
CA TYR A 97 7.12 9.67 -6.04
C TYR A 97 8.46 8.96 -5.79
N MET A 98 8.98 9.00 -4.56
CA MET A 98 10.20 8.26 -4.22
C MET A 98 10.05 6.77 -4.48
N ALA A 99 8.91 6.19 -4.11
CA ALA A 99 8.61 4.78 -4.34
C ALA A 99 8.59 4.41 -5.83
N ARG A 100 8.02 5.27 -6.68
CA ARG A 100 8.02 5.07 -8.13
C ARG A 100 9.43 5.02 -8.70
N GLU A 101 10.32 5.91 -8.25
CA GLU A 101 11.71 5.90 -8.72
C GLU A 101 12.48 4.67 -8.22
N ILE A 102 12.27 4.23 -6.98
CA ILE A 102 12.99 3.09 -6.38
C ILE A 102 12.55 1.75 -6.98
N PHE A 103 11.24 1.58 -7.20
CA PHE A 103 10.64 0.31 -7.59
C PHE A 103 10.17 0.27 -9.04
N GLU A 104 10.37 1.35 -9.80
CA GLU A 104 10.01 1.46 -11.22
C GLU A 104 8.55 1.07 -11.50
N THR A 105 7.64 1.50 -10.62
CA THR A 105 6.22 1.13 -10.67
C THR A 105 5.32 2.34 -10.44
N ASN A 106 4.20 2.39 -11.16
CA ASN A 106 3.16 3.40 -10.96
C ASN A 106 2.11 2.96 -9.93
N TRP A 107 2.20 1.74 -9.38
CA TRP A 107 1.29 1.28 -8.33
C TRP A 107 1.67 1.88 -6.99
N ILE A 108 0.67 2.39 -6.26
CA ILE A 108 0.87 2.88 -4.90
C ILE A 108 -0.30 2.51 -4.00
N LYS A 109 -0.01 1.83 -2.88
CA LYS A 109 -0.94 1.67 -1.78
C LYS A 109 -0.90 2.92 -0.93
N LEU A 110 -1.89 3.78 -1.15
CA LEU A 110 -1.96 5.09 -0.52
C LEU A 110 -2.55 4.95 0.88
N GLU A 111 -1.73 5.27 1.87
CA GLU A 111 -2.06 5.32 3.29
C GLU A 111 -1.79 6.74 3.81
N VAL A 112 -2.82 7.39 4.37
CA VAL A 112 -2.67 8.64 5.12
C VAL A 112 -3.38 8.49 6.45
N ILE A 113 -2.62 8.42 7.55
CA ILE A 113 -3.13 7.99 8.86
C ILE A 113 -3.58 9.19 9.67
N GLY A 114 -4.87 9.22 10.05
CA GLY A 114 -5.46 10.25 10.90
C GLY A 114 -5.30 9.98 12.40
N ASP A 115 -5.22 8.71 12.81
CA ASP A 115 -5.08 8.32 14.21
C ASP A 115 -3.98 7.26 14.39
N ASP A 116 -3.03 7.50 15.29
CA ASP A 116 -1.89 6.60 15.53
C ASP A 116 -2.26 5.32 16.26
N TYR A 117 -3.35 5.31 17.02
CA TYR A 117 -3.71 4.18 17.87
C TYR A 117 -4.48 3.11 17.09
N THR A 118 -5.50 3.54 16.36
CA THR A 118 -6.36 2.69 15.53
C THR A 118 -5.80 2.50 14.12
N LEU A 119 -4.81 3.32 13.72
CA LEU A 119 -4.29 3.38 12.35
C LEU A 119 -5.40 3.66 11.33
N GLN A 120 -6.44 4.38 11.73
CA GLN A 120 -7.54 4.76 10.87
C GLN A 120 -7.07 5.83 9.86
N PRO A 121 -7.48 5.75 8.58
CA PRO A 121 -7.09 6.73 7.59
C PRO A 121 -7.82 8.07 7.81
N ASP A 122 -7.14 9.17 7.52
CA ASP A 122 -7.76 10.50 7.42
C ASP A 122 -8.42 10.63 6.03
N PRO A 123 -9.76 10.68 5.94
CA PRO A 123 -10.44 10.72 4.64
C PRO A 123 -10.14 11.99 3.84
N ILE A 124 -9.92 13.13 4.50
CA ILE A 124 -9.68 14.42 3.83
C ILE A 124 -8.31 14.40 3.18
N ASN A 125 -7.27 14.08 3.96
CA ASN A 125 -5.91 14.01 3.44
C ASN A 125 -5.75 12.87 2.43
N LEU A 126 -6.43 11.73 2.64
CA LEU A 126 -6.40 10.59 1.71
C LEU A 126 -6.94 10.98 0.32
N ILE A 127 -8.12 11.61 0.26
CA ILE A 127 -8.73 12.04 -1.01
C ILE A 127 -7.84 13.07 -1.71
N ALA A 128 -7.29 14.05 -0.96
CA ALA A 128 -6.41 15.06 -1.52
C ALA A 128 -5.13 14.46 -2.14
N ALA A 129 -4.51 13.48 -1.47
CA ALA A 129 -3.36 12.77 -2.01
C ALA A 129 -3.72 11.90 -3.22
N ALA A 130 -4.87 11.21 -3.16
CA ALA A 130 -5.34 10.38 -4.26
C ALA A 130 -5.58 11.21 -5.53
N GLU A 131 -6.24 12.36 -5.40
CA GLU A 131 -6.50 13.27 -6.52
C GLU A 131 -5.22 13.70 -7.23
N GLN A 132 -4.18 14.09 -6.46
CA GLN A 132 -2.91 14.49 -7.04
C GLN A 132 -2.20 13.30 -7.71
N LEU A 133 -2.08 12.16 -7.01
CA LEU A 133 -1.35 11.01 -7.53
C LEU A 133 -2.00 10.40 -8.78
N VAL A 134 -3.34 10.37 -8.84
CA VAL A 134 -4.05 9.94 -10.06
C VAL A 134 -3.73 10.88 -11.23
N LYS A 135 -3.72 12.20 -11.02
CA LYS A 135 -3.33 13.18 -12.06
C LYS A 135 -1.90 12.95 -12.56
N ASP A 136 -1.01 12.50 -11.69
CA ASP A 136 0.38 12.21 -12.01
C ASP A 136 0.62 10.81 -12.59
N GLY A 137 -0.46 10.08 -12.89
CA GLY A 137 -0.41 8.78 -13.57
C GLY A 137 -0.19 7.58 -12.66
N PHE A 138 -0.37 7.71 -11.34
CA PHE A 138 -0.34 6.56 -10.44
C PHE A 138 -1.61 5.71 -10.55
N GLU A 139 -1.45 4.40 -10.46
CA GLU A 139 -2.53 3.47 -10.11
C GLU A 139 -2.63 3.44 -8.58
N VAL A 140 -3.59 4.20 -8.04
CA VAL A 140 -3.76 4.41 -6.60
C VAL A 140 -4.65 3.32 -5.99
N PHE A 141 -4.16 2.68 -4.93
CA PHE A 141 -4.83 1.68 -4.11
C PHE A 141 -5.07 2.28 -2.71
N PRO A 142 -6.16 3.03 -2.50
CA PRO A 142 -6.38 3.78 -1.27
C PRO A 142 -6.79 2.86 -0.12
N TYR A 143 -6.04 2.89 0.99
CA TYR A 143 -6.45 2.33 2.27
C TYR A 143 -7.48 3.26 2.90
N CYS A 144 -8.75 2.85 2.87
CA CYS A 144 -9.89 3.63 3.35
C CYS A 144 -10.69 2.85 4.40
N THR A 145 -11.66 3.51 5.02
CA THR A 145 -12.68 2.82 5.82
C THR A 145 -13.81 2.33 4.92
N ASP A 146 -14.78 1.65 5.53
CA ASP A 146 -16.03 1.17 4.95
C ASP A 146 -17.09 2.29 4.77
N ASP A 147 -16.68 3.56 4.77
CA ASP A 147 -17.57 4.70 4.54
C ASP A 147 -17.87 4.89 3.04
N LEU A 148 -19.15 4.76 2.68
CA LEU A 148 -19.63 4.84 1.29
C LEU A 148 -19.30 6.18 0.63
N VAL A 149 -19.43 7.29 1.37
CA VAL A 149 -19.21 8.63 0.80
C VAL A 149 -17.73 8.86 0.49
N THR A 150 -16.84 8.46 1.39
CA THR A 150 -15.38 8.51 1.19
C THR A 150 -14.97 7.63 0.03
N CYS A 151 -15.46 6.40 -0.02
CA CYS A 151 -15.22 5.48 -1.14
C CYS A 151 -15.67 6.07 -2.47
N ARG A 152 -16.85 6.68 -2.53
CA ARG A 152 -17.36 7.34 -3.74
C ARG A 152 -16.46 8.49 -4.17
N ARG A 153 -16.02 9.33 -3.24
CA ARG A 153 -15.12 10.45 -3.55
C ARG A 153 -13.76 9.96 -4.09
N LEU A 154 -13.23 8.86 -3.56
CA LEU A 154 -12.00 8.25 -4.08
C LEU A 154 -12.17 7.77 -5.53
N LEU A 155 -13.32 7.19 -5.87
CA LEU A 155 -13.64 6.85 -7.26
C LEU A 155 -13.80 8.11 -8.13
N ASP A 156 -14.46 9.15 -7.63
CA ASP A 156 -14.72 10.39 -8.37
C ASP A 156 -13.40 11.14 -8.70
N VAL A 157 -12.37 11.04 -7.85
CA VAL A 157 -11.02 11.59 -8.17
C VAL A 157 -10.19 10.67 -9.07
N GLY A 158 -10.71 9.49 -9.43
CA GLY A 158 -10.16 8.60 -10.46
C GLY A 158 -9.42 7.37 -9.93
N CYS A 159 -9.51 7.03 -8.64
CA CYS A 159 -9.07 5.71 -8.18
C CYS A 159 -9.93 4.62 -8.86
N LYS A 160 -9.27 3.57 -9.37
CA LYS A 160 -9.95 2.43 -10.03
C LYS A 160 -10.20 1.26 -9.08
N VAL A 161 -9.64 1.32 -7.89
CA VAL A 161 -9.68 0.30 -6.84
C VAL A 161 -9.98 1.00 -5.53
N LEU A 162 -10.67 0.32 -4.62
CA LEU A 162 -10.85 0.71 -3.22
C LEU A 162 -10.32 -0.42 -2.33
N MET A 163 -9.65 -0.06 -1.23
CA MET A 163 -9.22 -1.02 -0.22
C MET A 163 -9.83 -0.65 1.14
N PRO A 164 -11.14 -0.86 1.33
CA PRO A 164 -11.77 -0.66 2.63
C PRO A 164 -11.21 -1.68 3.63
N TRP A 165 -10.93 -1.23 4.84
CA TRP A 165 -10.45 -2.10 5.91
C TRP A 165 -11.51 -3.14 6.34
N GLY A 166 -11.06 -4.25 6.94
CA GLY A 166 -11.96 -5.16 7.66
C GLY A 166 -12.15 -4.75 9.12
N ALA A 167 -11.08 -4.24 9.74
CA ALA A 167 -10.96 -3.81 11.13
C ALA A 167 -9.69 -2.93 11.26
N PRO A 168 -9.47 -2.25 12.40
CA PRO A 168 -8.20 -1.57 12.69
C PRO A 168 -6.98 -2.47 12.44
N ILE A 169 -5.94 -1.92 11.81
CA ILE A 169 -4.75 -2.69 11.39
C ILE A 169 -4.12 -3.39 12.60
N GLY A 170 -3.82 -4.68 12.44
CA GLY A 170 -3.16 -5.50 13.47
C GLY A 170 -4.07 -6.02 14.57
N SER A 171 -5.36 -5.65 14.59
CA SER A 171 -6.31 -6.09 15.63
C SER A 171 -6.70 -7.58 15.55
N GLY A 172 -6.64 -8.18 14.35
CA GLY A 172 -7.03 -9.58 14.13
C GLY A 172 -8.54 -9.85 14.27
N GLN A 173 -9.40 -8.83 14.28
CA GLN A 173 -10.84 -8.96 14.53
C GLN A 173 -11.65 -9.51 13.35
N GLY A 174 -11.03 -9.68 12.18
CA GLY A 174 -11.74 -10.07 10.96
C GLY A 174 -12.52 -8.91 10.34
N LEU A 175 -13.73 -9.19 9.84
CA LEU A 175 -14.61 -8.18 9.25
C LEU A 175 -15.61 -7.68 10.31
N THR A 176 -15.40 -6.47 10.82
CA THR A 176 -16.27 -5.90 11.87
C THR A 176 -17.59 -5.38 11.32
N ASN A 177 -17.63 -4.98 10.05
CA ASN A 177 -18.84 -4.48 9.39
C ASN A 177 -19.07 -5.08 7.99
N PRO A 178 -19.42 -6.38 7.88
CA PRO A 178 -19.70 -7.02 6.60
C PRO A 178 -20.89 -6.43 5.84
N HIS A 179 -21.77 -5.68 6.51
CA HIS A 179 -22.91 -5.04 5.87
C HIS A 179 -22.48 -3.81 5.07
N ALA A 180 -21.70 -2.90 5.66
CA ALA A 180 -21.16 -1.74 4.94
C ALA A 180 -20.31 -2.17 3.74
N LEU A 181 -19.47 -3.21 3.91
CA LEU A 181 -18.66 -3.75 2.81
C LEU A 181 -19.48 -4.31 1.64
N ARG A 182 -20.71 -4.79 1.86
CA ARG A 182 -21.61 -5.25 0.79
C ARG A 182 -22.33 -4.10 0.07
N ILE A 183 -22.38 -2.92 0.69
CA ILE A 183 -23.02 -1.73 0.11
C ILE A 183 -22.08 -1.03 -0.89
N LEU A 184 -20.76 -1.12 -0.65
CA LEU A 184 -19.72 -0.62 -1.56
C LEU A 184 -19.74 -1.36 -2.90
#